data_AF-A0A2C9LYE7-F1
#
_entry.id   AF-A0A2C9LYE7-F1
#
_cell.length_a   1.000
_cell.length_b   1.000
_cell.length_c   1.000
_cell.angle_alpha   90.00
_cell.angle_beta   90.00
_cell.angle_gamma   90.00
#
_symmetry.space_group_name_H-M   'P 1'
#
loop_
_entity.id
_entity.type
_entity.pdbx_description
1 polymer ?
#
loop_
_entity_poly.entity_id
_entity_poly.type
_entity_poly.pdbx_seq_one_letter_code
_entity_poly.pdbx_strand_id
1 'polypeptide(L)'
;MSPVEIANAFLISRRRNAFLKDWYIGFQDYEAKWTFTMEKAYNLSRQNVSQVYIVPDLYRPFWNEMPLLLNSSFYFDWTRSYAIHIWTKNGKIPSTVDSIQTDNSTLSQVFRFVLYGDPRPRHAEPYHRNLTELKKLL
;
A
#
# COMPACT_ATOMS: atom_id res chain seq x y z
N MET A 1 -3.56 19.27 -2.22
CA MET A 1 -3.43 18.19 -3.22
C MET A 1 -2.38 18.62 -4.24
N SER A 2 -1.48 17.70 -4.57
CA SER A 2 -0.28 17.86 -5.40
C SER A 2 -0.24 16.69 -6.38
N PRO A 3 0.62 16.73 -7.42
CA PRO A 3 0.79 15.60 -8.33
C PRO A 3 1.13 14.30 -7.58
N VAL A 4 1.96 14.40 -6.55
CA VAL A 4 2.35 13.26 -5.70
C VAL A 4 1.17 12.69 -4.93
N GLU A 5 0.23 13.51 -4.47
CA GLU A 5 -0.99 13.01 -3.79
C GLU A 5 -1.96 12.34 -4.76
N ILE A 6 -2.03 12.78 -6.04
CA ILE A 6 -2.93 12.19 -7.05
C ILE A 6 -2.43 10.85 -7.60
N ALA A 7 -1.12 10.67 -7.72
CA ALA A 7 -0.46 9.39 -8.03
C ALA A 7 -0.84 8.25 -7.07
N ASN A 8 -1.42 8.67 -5.97
CA ASN A 8 -1.49 8.10 -4.66
C ASN A 8 -2.92 8.33 -4.15
N ALA A 9 -3.88 8.52 -5.04
CA ALA A 9 -5.27 8.64 -4.68
C ALA A 9 -6.07 7.53 -5.34
N PHE A 10 -7.18 7.19 -4.71
CA PHE A 10 -8.19 6.39 -5.38
C PHE A 10 -9.12 7.34 -6.14
N LEU A 11 -9.11 7.22 -7.47
CA LEU A 11 -9.91 8.07 -8.36
C LEU A 11 -11.21 7.35 -8.71
N ILE A 12 -12.33 7.98 -8.34
CA ILE A 12 -13.67 7.49 -8.67
C ILE A 12 -14.25 8.41 -9.74
N SER A 13 -14.66 7.82 -10.87
CA SER A 13 -15.30 8.58 -11.94
C SER A 13 -16.42 7.76 -12.58
N ARG A 14 -17.37 8.46 -13.22
CA ARG A 14 -18.43 7.82 -14.00
C ARG A 14 -17.84 7.19 -15.26
N ARG A 15 -18.50 6.16 -15.79
CA ARG A 15 -18.13 5.58 -17.09
C ARG A 15 -18.21 6.66 -18.18
N ARG A 16 -17.25 6.68 -19.12
CA ARG A 16 -17.14 7.65 -20.24
C ARG A 16 -17.01 9.11 -19.81
N ASN A 17 -16.49 9.37 -18.62
CA ASN A 17 -16.24 10.72 -18.15
C ASN A 17 -15.15 11.41 -18.99
N ALA A 18 -15.31 12.72 -19.25
CA ALA A 18 -14.37 13.48 -20.06
C ALA A 18 -12.97 13.55 -19.42
N PHE A 19 -12.87 13.66 -18.09
CA PHE A 19 -11.61 13.54 -17.36
C PHE A 19 -10.81 12.29 -17.75
N LEU A 20 -11.45 11.11 -17.78
CA LEU A 20 -10.77 9.86 -18.13
C LEU A 20 -10.35 9.83 -19.60
N LYS A 21 -11.17 10.40 -20.49
CA LYS A 21 -10.87 10.49 -21.92
C LYS A 21 -9.67 11.42 -22.17
N ASP A 22 -9.69 12.61 -21.57
CA ASP A 22 -8.64 13.60 -21.74
C ASP A 22 -7.33 13.14 -21.11
N TRP A 23 -7.42 12.45 -19.98
CA TRP A 23 -6.27 11.82 -19.36
C TRP A 23 -5.69 10.71 -20.26
N TYR A 24 -6.53 9.85 -20.84
CA TYR A 24 -6.10 8.81 -21.79
C TYR A 24 -5.48 9.38 -23.08
N ILE A 25 -6.10 10.40 -23.69
CA ILE A 25 -5.49 11.12 -24.82
C ILE A 25 -4.13 11.66 -24.39
N GLY A 26 -4.06 12.20 -23.17
CA GLY A 26 -2.83 12.71 -22.63
C GLY A 26 -1.72 11.68 -22.45
N PHE A 27 -2.05 10.41 -22.29
CA PHE A 27 -1.11 9.28 -22.27
C PHE A 27 -0.58 8.91 -23.65
N GLN A 28 -1.26 9.28 -24.74
CA GLN A 28 -0.77 9.01 -26.09
C GLN A 28 0.48 9.85 -26.41
N ASP A 29 0.62 11.01 -25.77
CA ASP A 29 1.81 11.87 -25.84
C ASP A 29 2.80 11.60 -24.71
N TYR A 30 2.82 10.39 -24.15
CA TYR A 30 3.68 10.06 -23.01
C TYR A 30 5.17 10.14 -23.41
N GLU A 31 5.83 11.21 -23.00
CA GLU A 31 7.27 11.20 -22.81
C GLU A 31 7.57 10.28 -21.62
N ALA A 32 8.62 9.45 -21.70
CA ALA A 32 9.01 8.46 -20.69
C ALA A 32 9.45 9.04 -19.32
N LYS A 33 8.66 9.95 -18.78
CA LYS A 33 8.78 10.66 -17.51
C LYS A 33 7.56 10.31 -16.69
N TRP A 34 7.76 9.49 -15.67
CA TRP A 34 6.68 9.02 -14.80
C TRP A 34 5.84 10.16 -14.19
N THR A 35 6.47 11.31 -13.88
CA THR A 35 5.80 12.50 -13.34
C THR A 35 4.78 13.12 -14.31
N PHE A 36 4.99 12.98 -15.61
CA PHE A 36 4.13 13.57 -16.63
C PHE A 36 2.68 13.11 -16.50
N THR A 37 2.48 11.83 -16.21
CA THR A 37 1.15 11.22 -16.08
C THR A 37 0.41 11.75 -14.85
N MET A 38 1.14 12.00 -13.76
CA MET A 38 0.62 12.51 -12.49
C MET A 38 0.33 13.99 -12.55
N GLU A 39 1.23 14.77 -13.14
CA GLU A 39 1.05 16.21 -13.37
C GLU A 39 -0.16 16.47 -14.27
N LYS A 40 -0.32 15.68 -15.33
CA LYS A 40 -1.46 15.81 -16.25
C LYS A 40 -2.78 15.43 -15.57
N ALA A 41 -2.81 14.32 -14.83
CA ALA A 41 -3.98 13.95 -14.02
C ALA A 41 -4.35 15.04 -13.00
N TYR A 42 -3.33 15.60 -12.32
CA TYR A 42 -3.49 16.67 -11.37
C TYR A 42 -4.08 17.92 -12.01
N ASN A 43 -3.50 18.39 -13.11
CA ASN A 43 -3.99 19.56 -13.82
C ASN A 43 -5.43 19.37 -14.33
N LEU A 44 -5.75 18.21 -14.90
CA LEU A 44 -7.11 17.88 -15.34
C LEU A 44 -8.11 17.85 -14.17
N SER A 45 -7.72 17.31 -13.02
CA SER A 45 -8.58 17.26 -11.84
C SER A 45 -8.90 18.65 -11.29
N ARG A 46 -7.96 19.60 -11.42
CA ARG A 46 -8.11 20.99 -11.00
C ARG A 46 -9.01 21.78 -11.94
N GLN A 47 -8.98 21.47 -13.23
CA GLN A 47 -9.81 22.11 -14.24
C GLN A 47 -11.26 21.57 -14.22
N ASN A 48 -11.44 20.29 -13.88
CA ASN A 48 -12.73 19.60 -13.94
C ASN A 48 -13.09 18.93 -12.60
N VAL A 49 -13.15 19.72 -11.52
CA VAL A 49 -13.34 19.23 -10.14
C VAL A 49 -14.61 18.39 -9.94
N SER A 50 -15.68 18.66 -10.71
CA SER A 50 -16.95 17.92 -10.59
C SER A 50 -16.95 16.54 -11.26
N GLN A 51 -15.90 16.21 -12.03
CA GLN A 51 -15.88 15.02 -12.88
C GLN A 51 -15.14 13.83 -12.26
N VAL A 52 -14.31 14.07 -11.25
CA VAL A 52 -13.57 13.02 -10.56
C VAL A 52 -13.67 13.25 -9.06
N TYR A 53 -14.09 12.22 -8.34
CA TYR A 53 -14.00 12.21 -6.90
C TYR A 53 -12.69 11.53 -6.51
N ILE A 54 -11.92 12.20 -5.65
CA ILE A 54 -10.59 11.77 -5.25
C ILE A 54 -10.66 11.43 -3.78
N VAL A 55 -10.39 10.18 -3.43
CA VAL A 55 -10.27 9.75 -2.04
C VAL A 55 -8.81 9.93 -1.63
N PRO A 56 -8.48 10.95 -0.80
CA PRO A 56 -7.14 11.11 -0.27
C PRO A 56 -6.86 10.04 0.79
N ASP A 57 -5.57 9.74 1.01
CA ASP A 57 -5.08 8.96 2.16
C ASP A 57 -5.67 7.54 2.31
N LEU A 58 -6.22 6.94 1.24
CA LEU A 58 -6.77 5.58 1.30
C LEU A 58 -5.69 4.56 1.71
N TYR A 59 -4.47 4.75 1.22
CA TYR A 59 -3.33 3.93 1.60
C TYR A 59 -2.23 4.80 2.22
N ARG A 60 -1.75 4.31 3.36
CA ARG A 60 -0.64 4.85 4.15
C ARG A 60 0.06 3.67 4.83
N PRO A 61 1.35 3.79 5.17
CA PRO A 61 2.28 4.87 4.83
C PRO A 61 2.55 5.00 3.31
N PHE A 62 2.99 6.18 2.86
CA PHE A 62 3.44 6.40 1.48
C PHE A 62 4.82 5.78 1.23
N TRP A 63 5.23 5.66 -0.04
CA TRP A 63 6.51 5.07 -0.44
C TRP A 63 7.73 5.75 0.19
N ASN A 64 7.65 7.07 0.45
CA ASN A 64 8.68 7.86 1.12
C ASN A 64 8.60 7.80 2.66
N GLU A 65 7.56 7.17 3.21
CA GLU A 65 7.32 6.98 4.64
C GLU A 65 7.68 5.55 5.08
N MET A 66 8.54 4.87 4.32
CA MET A 66 9.03 3.51 4.62
C MET A 66 9.50 3.31 6.07
N PRO A 67 10.13 4.29 6.75
CA PRO A 67 10.45 4.15 8.17
C PRO A 67 9.25 3.85 9.08
N LEU A 68 8.03 4.29 8.73
CA LEU A 68 6.81 3.96 9.50
C LEU A 68 6.43 2.48 9.40
N LEU A 69 6.82 1.80 8.31
CA LEU A 69 6.57 0.38 8.10
C LEU A 69 7.63 -0.51 8.73
N LEU A 70 8.90 -0.09 8.68
CA LEU A 70 10.05 -0.94 9.01
C LEU A 70 10.63 -0.67 10.40
N ASN A 71 10.38 0.49 11.01
CA ASN A 71 10.93 0.83 12.31
C ASN A 71 10.15 0.13 13.43
N SER A 72 10.88 -0.50 14.35
CA SER A 72 10.33 -1.21 15.51
C SER A 72 9.83 -0.30 16.63
N SER A 73 10.23 0.98 16.62
CA SER A 73 9.84 1.96 17.63
C SER A 73 8.51 2.66 17.33
N PHE A 74 7.88 2.39 16.18
CA PHE A 74 6.66 3.05 15.76
C PHE A 74 5.56 2.04 15.48
N TYR A 75 4.43 2.19 16.18
CA TYR A 75 3.18 1.53 15.83
C TYR A 75 2.36 2.50 14.98
N PHE A 76 2.07 2.10 13.74
CA PHE A 76 1.22 2.89 12.86
C PHE A 76 -0.25 2.77 13.30
N ASP A 77 -0.94 3.91 13.43
CA ASP A 77 -2.37 3.93 13.75
C ASP A 77 -3.21 3.64 12.50
N TRP A 78 -3.89 2.50 12.51
CA TRP A 78 -4.71 2.02 11.39
C TRP A 78 -6.14 2.55 11.38
N THR A 79 -6.57 3.35 12.37
CA THR A 79 -7.98 3.78 12.49
C THR A 79 -8.53 4.51 11.26
N ARG A 80 -7.65 5.09 10.44
CA ARG A 80 -8.02 5.88 9.25
C ARG A 80 -7.37 5.40 7.95
N SER A 81 -6.62 4.30 7.98
CA SER A 81 -5.88 3.79 6.82
C SER A 81 -6.37 2.41 6.44
N TYR A 82 -6.76 2.27 5.17
CA TYR A 82 -7.52 1.11 4.71
C TYR A 82 -6.69 0.16 3.84
N ALA A 83 -5.53 0.62 3.36
CA ALA A 83 -4.62 -0.17 2.54
C ALA A 83 -3.15 0.24 2.74
N ILE A 84 -2.23 -0.63 2.35
CA ILE A 84 -0.80 -0.36 2.29
C ILE A 84 -0.32 -0.71 0.88
N HIS A 85 0.42 0.20 0.26
CA HIS A 85 1.14 -0.11 -0.98
C HIS A 85 2.63 -0.17 -0.67
N ILE A 86 3.19 -1.38 -0.75
CA ILE A 86 4.60 -1.61 -0.44
C ILE A 86 5.36 -1.69 -1.75
N TRP A 87 6.10 -0.62 -2.06
CA TRP A 87 7.11 -0.62 -3.12
C TRP A 87 8.48 -0.44 -2.49
N THR A 88 9.34 -1.45 -2.61
CA THR A 88 10.73 -1.36 -2.15
C THR A 88 11.68 -1.50 -3.32
N LYS A 89 12.56 -0.51 -3.48
CA LYS A 89 13.84 -0.69 -4.17
C LYS A 89 14.97 -0.95 -3.16
N ASN A 90 14.85 -0.33 -1.98
CA ASN A 90 15.78 -0.41 -0.86
C ASN A 90 14.97 -0.60 0.45
N GLY A 91 15.37 -1.55 1.29
CA GLY A 91 14.70 -1.84 2.56
C GLY A 91 14.58 -3.35 2.81
N LYS A 92 14.69 -3.77 4.06
CA LYS A 92 14.57 -5.18 4.45
C LYS A 92 13.10 -5.50 4.73
N ILE A 93 12.38 -5.94 3.68
CA ILE A 93 11.05 -6.53 3.85
C ILE A 93 11.21 -7.93 4.44
N PRO A 94 10.35 -8.36 5.38
CA PRO A 94 10.31 -9.76 5.82
C PRO A 94 10.14 -10.70 4.62
N SER A 95 11.17 -11.50 4.32
CA SER A 95 11.20 -12.35 3.13
C SER A 95 10.87 -13.81 3.43
N THR A 96 10.75 -14.16 4.71
CA THR A 96 10.43 -15.53 5.17
C THR A 96 9.32 -15.49 6.22
N VAL A 97 8.59 -16.59 6.35
CA VAL A 97 7.60 -16.76 7.42
C VAL A 97 8.24 -16.54 8.80
N ASP A 98 9.44 -17.07 9.03
CA ASP A 98 10.14 -16.90 10.32
C ASP A 98 10.48 -15.43 10.62
N SER A 99 10.89 -14.65 9.61
CA SER A 99 11.10 -13.21 9.78
C SER A 99 9.79 -12.49 10.08
N ILE A 100 8.69 -12.86 9.40
CA ILE A 100 7.35 -12.34 9.71
C ILE A 100 6.95 -12.66 11.15
N GLN A 101 7.29 -13.84 11.68
CA GLN A 101 6.91 -14.21 13.03
C GLN A 101 7.68 -13.45 14.11
N THR A 102 8.96 -13.20 13.89
CA THR A 102 9.88 -12.71 14.93
C THR A 102 10.13 -11.21 14.84
N ASP A 103 10.08 -10.61 13.65
CA ASP A 103 10.41 -9.19 13.47
C ASP A 103 9.38 -8.28 14.13
N ASN A 104 9.87 -7.35 14.95
CA ASN A 104 9.03 -6.36 15.60
C ASN A 104 8.91 -5.10 14.72
N SER A 105 8.21 -5.18 13.59
CA SER A 105 7.92 -4.01 12.73
C SER A 105 6.42 -3.91 12.44
N THR A 106 5.94 -2.71 12.10
CA THR A 106 4.55 -2.49 11.63
C THR A 106 4.22 -3.42 10.46
N LEU A 107 5.14 -3.59 9.51
CA LEU A 107 4.93 -4.46 8.36
C LEU A 107 4.76 -5.93 8.77
N SER A 108 5.60 -6.42 9.68
CA SER A 108 5.48 -7.79 10.20
C SER A 108 4.20 -7.97 11.03
N GLN A 109 3.75 -6.95 11.76
CA GLN A 109 2.47 -6.98 12.48
C GLN A 109 1.29 -7.17 11.52
N VAL A 110 1.28 -6.42 10.41
CA VAL A 110 0.25 -6.54 9.37
C VAL A 110 0.28 -7.94 8.75
N PHE A 111 1.45 -8.45 8.37
CA PHE A 111 1.56 -9.80 7.83
C PHE A 111 1.08 -10.87 8.81
N ARG A 112 1.43 -10.77 10.10
CA ARG A 112 0.96 -11.73 11.11
C ARG A 112 -0.55 -11.65 11.33
N PHE A 113 -1.13 -10.46 11.33
CA PHE A 113 -2.58 -10.30 11.43
C PHE A 113 -3.29 -10.95 10.23
N VAL A 114 -2.81 -10.73 9.01
CA VAL A 114 -3.40 -11.34 7.80
C VAL A 114 -3.27 -12.85 7.80
N LEU A 115 -2.09 -13.38 8.17
CA LEU A 115 -1.81 -14.81 8.11
C LEU A 115 -2.43 -15.59 9.26
N TYR A 116 -2.55 -14.97 10.44
CA TYR A 116 -2.86 -15.69 11.68
C TYR A 116 -3.92 -15.04 12.57
N GLY A 117 -4.45 -13.87 12.21
CA GLY A 117 -5.40 -13.12 13.03
C GLY A 117 -4.82 -12.48 14.30
N ASP A 118 -3.49 -12.53 14.49
CA ASP A 118 -2.80 -11.97 15.67
C ASP A 118 -1.57 -11.17 15.22
N PRO A 119 -1.47 -9.85 15.49
CA PRO A 119 -0.35 -9.03 15.04
C PRO A 119 0.92 -9.17 15.90
N ARG A 120 0.84 -9.81 17.08
CA ARG A 120 1.97 -9.85 18.03
C ARG A 120 3.11 -10.73 17.53
N PRO A 121 4.38 -10.37 17.77
CA PRO A 121 5.51 -11.24 17.49
C PRO A 121 5.33 -12.58 18.22
N ARG A 122 5.65 -13.68 17.55
CA ARG A 122 5.70 -14.98 18.18
C ARG A 122 7.11 -15.17 18.71
N HIS A 123 7.21 -15.53 19.99
CA HIS A 123 8.47 -16.03 20.52
C HIS A 123 8.90 -17.22 19.65
N ALA A 124 10.20 -17.31 19.34
CA ALA A 124 10.77 -18.46 18.67
C ALA A 124 10.66 -19.67 19.60
N GLU A 125 9.48 -20.26 19.67
CA GLU A 125 9.31 -21.64 20.12
C GLU A 125 10.03 -22.50 19.08
N PRO A 126 11.02 -23.32 19.46
CA PRO A 126 11.69 -24.20 18.52
C PRO A 126 10.64 -25.03 17.79
N TYR A 127 10.72 -25.03 16.46
CA TYR A 127 9.73 -25.63 15.58
C TYR A 127 9.70 -27.16 15.72
N HIS A 128 9.05 -27.66 16.77
CA HIS A 128 8.68 -29.06 16.94
C HIS A 128 7.15 -29.18 16.87
N ARG A 129 6.56 -28.80 15.74
CA ARG A 129 5.22 -29.29 15.40
C ARG A 129 5.34 -30.66 14.75
N ASN A 130 5.01 -31.67 15.54
CA ASN A 130 4.82 -33.05 15.13
C ASN A 130 3.80 -33.09 13.97
N LEU A 131 4.24 -33.56 12.79
CA LEU A 131 3.46 -33.60 11.54
C LEU A 131 2.14 -34.40 11.64
N THR A 132 1.93 -35.10 12.75
CA THR A 132 0.76 -35.93 13.02
C THR A 132 -0.52 -35.12 13.25
N GLU A 133 -0.45 -33.88 13.74
CA GLU A 133 -1.64 -33.07 14.04
C GLU A 133 -2.26 -32.39 12.80
N LEU A 134 -1.49 -32.19 11.73
CA LEU A 134 -1.97 -31.57 10.48
C LEU A 134 -2.85 -32.51 9.63
N LYS A 135 -2.82 -33.82 9.89
CA LYS A 135 -3.67 -34.82 9.23
C LYS A 135 -5.07 -34.97 9.86
N LYS A 136 -5.35 -34.24 10.95
CA LYS A 136 -6.68 -34.25 11.60
C LYS A 136 -7.59 -33.11 11.14
N LEU A 137 -7.08 -32.20 10.31
CA LEU A 137 -7.79 -31.01 9.79
C LEU A 137 -8.03 -31.06 8.27
N LEU A 138 -7.77 -32.20 7.63
CA LEU A 138 -8.15 -32.55 6.26
C LEU A 138 -8.90 -33.88 6.31
#